data_AF-A0A7C7QFV4-F1
#
_entry.id   AF-A0A7C7QFV4-F1
#
_cell.length_a   1.000
_cell.length_b   1.000
_cell.length_c   1.000
_cell.angle_alpha   90.00
_cell.angle_beta   90.00
_cell.angle_gamma   90.00
#
_symmetry.space_group_name_H-M   'P 1'
#
loop_
_entity.id
_entity.type
_entity.pdbx_description
1 polymer ?
#
loop_
_entity_poly.entity_id
_entity_poly.type
_entity_poly.pdbx_seq_one_letter_code
_entity_poly.pdbx_strand_id
1 'polypeptide(L)'
;MQPLVVLGLYYLSRERINAKGEGMVFADISEVQRAYANRAVSLQARVKVRITETEIDDEGNRTQTTSIKDTTVGRALLWNIVPQGLPFDTVNRDMKKKAVSNLINLCYRKLGLKDTVIFADQLMYMGFSYSTRASVSFGLEDMVIPEEKAPILAAAEEEVREIEEQYTSGLVTFGERYNKVIDIWSRTNDQIAKAMMEKLGTEEVVDRDGNTVKMPSFNSVFMMADSGARGSAAQIRQLAGMRGLMAKPDGSIIETPITANFREGLSVLQYFISTHGARKGLADTALKTANSGYLTRRLVDVSQDLVIMGEDCGTENGLTIASLIEGGDVVEPLSERVLGRIVARDVLQPDSDKILIEAGTLLDEQWVERLEEMGIDQIMVRSPITCDNHHGVCATCYGRDLARGHKVNEGEAVGVIAAQSIGEPGNSGSCST
;
A
#
# COMPACT_ATOMS: atom_id res chain seq x y z
N MET A 1 -0.07 -10.51 -4.85
CA MET A 1 -1.49 -10.83 -5.11
C MET A 1 -1.88 -10.31 -6.48
N GLN A 2 -2.58 -11.11 -7.29
CA GLN A 2 -2.97 -10.72 -8.65
C GLN A 2 -4.05 -9.62 -8.65
N PRO A 3 -4.03 -8.68 -9.61
CA PRO A 3 -4.97 -7.55 -9.68
C PRO A 3 -6.45 -7.95 -9.63
N LEU A 4 -6.83 -9.02 -10.33
CA LEU A 4 -8.22 -9.47 -10.43
C LEU A 4 -8.79 -9.94 -9.10
N VAL A 5 -7.97 -10.61 -8.27
CA VAL A 5 -8.38 -11.08 -6.94
C VAL A 5 -8.75 -9.88 -6.05
N VAL A 6 -7.88 -8.86 -6.02
CA VAL A 6 -8.11 -7.64 -5.23
C VAL A 6 -9.35 -6.91 -5.74
N LEU A 7 -9.50 -6.76 -7.06
CA LEU A 7 -10.66 -6.08 -7.64
C LEU A 7 -11.98 -6.79 -7.31
N GLY A 8 -12.01 -8.13 -7.36
CA GLY A 8 -13.19 -8.92 -7.02
C GLY A 8 -13.57 -8.81 -5.54
N LEU A 9 -12.59 -8.89 -4.63
CA LEU A 9 -12.81 -8.71 -3.19
C LEU A 9 -13.25 -7.27 -2.85
N TYR A 10 -12.67 -6.28 -3.52
CA TYR A 10 -13.06 -4.88 -3.38
C TYR A 10 -14.50 -4.66 -3.87
N TYR A 11 -14.87 -5.14 -5.06
CA TYR A 11 -16.25 -5.04 -5.56
C TYR A 11 -17.26 -5.74 -4.67
N LEU A 12 -16.90 -6.90 -4.12
CA LEU A 12 -17.70 -7.67 -3.18
C LEU A 12 -17.94 -6.89 -1.87
N SER A 13 -16.91 -6.27 -1.32
CA SER A 13 -16.94 -5.65 0.00
C SER A 13 -17.49 -4.22 0.01
N ARG A 14 -17.59 -3.56 -1.14
CA ARG A 14 -18.17 -2.22 -1.23
C ARG A 14 -19.63 -2.19 -0.82
N GLU A 15 -20.05 -1.04 -0.33
CA GLU A 15 -21.46 -0.72 -0.12
C GLU A 15 -22.02 0.08 -1.28
N ARG A 16 -23.34 -0.03 -1.50
CA ARG A 16 -24.10 0.75 -2.47
C ARG A 16 -25.37 1.26 -1.81
N ILE A 17 -25.63 2.55 -1.98
CA ILE A 17 -26.84 3.16 -1.45
C ILE A 17 -28.03 2.76 -2.32
N ASN A 18 -29.18 2.51 -1.69
CA ASN A 18 -30.43 2.11 -2.32
C ASN A 18 -30.33 0.79 -3.13
N ALA A 19 -29.53 -0.15 -2.62
CA ALA A 19 -29.38 -1.46 -3.24
C ALA A 19 -30.50 -2.42 -2.83
N LYS A 20 -30.84 -3.35 -3.73
CA LYS A 20 -31.90 -4.35 -3.47
C LYS A 20 -31.61 -5.14 -2.19
N GLY A 21 -32.54 -5.12 -1.24
CA GLY A 21 -32.39 -5.80 0.05
C GLY A 21 -31.83 -4.94 1.17
N GLU A 22 -31.70 -3.62 0.97
CA GLU A 22 -31.22 -2.70 2.00
C GLU A 22 -32.13 -2.69 3.25
N GLY A 23 -31.50 -2.77 4.42
CA GLY A 23 -32.16 -2.79 5.73
C GLY A 23 -32.73 -4.16 6.13
N MET A 24 -32.54 -5.21 5.33
CA MET A 24 -32.92 -6.58 5.73
C MET A 24 -32.03 -7.08 6.88
N VAL A 25 -32.62 -7.93 7.71
CA VAL A 25 -31.94 -8.57 8.85
C VAL A 25 -31.87 -10.07 8.60
N PHE A 26 -30.68 -10.65 8.76
CA PHE A 26 -30.43 -12.07 8.53
C PHE A 26 -29.97 -12.76 9.82
N ALA A 27 -30.45 -13.99 10.02
CA ALA A 27 -30.18 -14.79 11.20
C ALA A 27 -28.79 -15.44 11.19
N ASP A 28 -28.24 -15.74 10.01
CA ASP A 28 -26.91 -16.31 9.82
C ASP A 28 -26.37 -16.07 8.40
N ILE A 29 -25.10 -16.43 8.18
CA ILE A 29 -24.41 -16.28 6.87
C ILE A 29 -25.01 -17.19 5.79
N SER A 30 -25.56 -18.36 6.17
CA SER A 30 -26.18 -19.30 5.23
C SER A 30 -27.46 -18.73 4.63
N GLU A 31 -28.23 -17.98 5.43
CA GLU A 31 -29.40 -17.25 4.98
C GLU A 31 -29.02 -16.12 4.01
N VAL A 32 -27.95 -15.39 4.29
CA VAL A 32 -27.40 -14.37 3.37
C VAL A 32 -27.01 -15.02 2.04
N GLN A 33 -26.33 -16.16 2.07
CA GLN A 33 -25.94 -16.89 0.86
C GLN A 33 -27.16 -17.36 0.06
N ARG A 34 -28.20 -17.86 0.74
CA ARG A 34 -29.46 -18.26 0.09
C ARG A 34 -30.20 -17.06 -0.51
N ALA A 35 -30.26 -15.94 0.22
CA ALA A 35 -30.90 -14.72 -0.26
C ALA A 35 -30.19 -14.15 -1.50
N TYR A 36 -28.85 -14.17 -1.51
CA TYR A 36 -28.06 -13.76 -2.65
C TYR A 36 -28.22 -14.73 -3.84
N ALA A 37 -28.18 -16.05 -3.59
CA ALA A 37 -28.38 -17.07 -4.64
C ALA A 37 -29.76 -16.96 -5.30
N ASN A 38 -30.79 -16.63 -4.53
CA ASN A 38 -32.16 -16.39 -5.03
C ASN A 38 -32.33 -15.00 -5.66
N ARG A 39 -31.28 -14.18 -5.76
CA ARG A 39 -31.30 -12.81 -6.28
C ARG A 39 -32.30 -11.90 -5.53
N ALA A 40 -32.58 -12.21 -4.27
CA ALA A 40 -33.44 -11.40 -3.41
C ALA A 40 -32.71 -10.13 -2.94
N VAL A 41 -31.38 -10.21 -2.79
CA VAL A 41 -30.51 -9.11 -2.35
C VAL A 41 -29.34 -8.88 -3.31
N SER A 42 -28.83 -7.65 -3.34
CA SER A 42 -27.59 -7.28 -4.03
C SER A 42 -26.38 -7.47 -3.10
N LEU A 43 -25.19 -7.74 -3.67
CA LEU A 43 -23.94 -7.90 -2.89
C LEU A 43 -23.62 -6.69 -2.01
N GLN A 44 -23.90 -5.49 -2.52
CA GLN A 44 -23.48 -4.24 -1.91
C GLN A 44 -24.58 -3.63 -1.02
N ALA A 45 -25.67 -4.37 -0.79
CA ALA A 45 -26.77 -3.91 0.05
C ALA A 45 -26.36 -3.90 1.53
N ARG A 46 -26.66 -2.79 2.20
CA ARG A 46 -26.48 -2.63 3.65
C ARG A 46 -27.53 -3.46 4.39
N VAL A 47 -27.07 -4.38 5.23
CA VAL A 47 -27.90 -5.39 5.91
C VAL A 47 -27.39 -5.59 7.33
N LYS A 48 -28.27 -6.08 8.21
CA LYS A 48 -27.86 -6.50 9.56
C LYS A 48 -27.74 -8.01 9.58
N VAL A 49 -26.57 -8.51 9.96
CA VAL A 49 -26.34 -9.96 10.02
C VAL A 49 -25.91 -10.33 11.42
N ARG A 50 -26.48 -11.40 11.96
CA ARG A 50 -25.97 -12.02 13.19
C ARG A 50 -24.70 -12.79 12.87
N ILE A 51 -23.60 -12.39 13.50
CA ILE A 51 -22.27 -12.95 13.28
C ILE A 51 -21.78 -13.53 14.61
N THR A 52 -21.26 -14.76 14.53
CA THR A 52 -20.60 -15.41 15.66
C THR A 52 -19.10 -15.33 15.43
N GLU A 53 -18.43 -14.59 16.31
CA GLU A 53 -16.98 -14.45 16.36
C GLU A 53 -16.45 -15.45 17.38
N THR A 54 -15.35 -16.13 17.04
CA THR A 54 -14.62 -16.95 18.01
C THR A 54 -13.31 -16.25 18.27
N GLU A 55 -13.16 -15.73 19.48
CA GLU A 55 -11.88 -15.22 19.96
C GLU A 55 -11.09 -16.38 20.53
N ILE A 56 -9.80 -16.39 20.24
CA ILE A 56 -8.84 -17.37 20.72
C ILE A 56 -7.86 -16.58 21.55
N ASP A 57 -7.86 -16.82 22.86
CA ASP A 57 -6.89 -16.22 23.78
C ASP A 57 -5.52 -16.86 23.59
N ASP A 58 -4.47 -16.22 24.12
CA ASP A 58 -3.09 -16.71 24.05
C ASP A 58 -2.91 -18.11 24.69
N GLU A 59 -3.81 -18.50 25.60
CA GLU A 59 -3.87 -19.83 26.23
C GLU A 59 -4.63 -20.88 25.40
N GLY A 60 -5.15 -20.50 24.24
CA GLY A 60 -5.94 -21.37 23.35
C GLY A 60 -7.40 -21.56 23.75
N ASN A 61 -7.86 -20.82 24.78
CA ASN A 61 -9.26 -20.80 25.19
C ASN A 61 -10.11 -20.14 24.11
N ARG A 62 -11.26 -20.74 23.80
CA ARG A 62 -12.17 -20.27 22.76
C ARG A 62 -13.41 -19.65 23.38
N THR A 63 -13.57 -18.36 23.20
CA THR A 63 -14.78 -17.63 23.60
C THR A 63 -15.60 -17.30 22.36
N GLN A 64 -16.89 -17.61 22.40
CA GLN A 64 -17.80 -17.31 21.30
C GLN A 64 -18.67 -16.11 21.68
N THR A 65 -18.58 -15.07 20.87
CA THR A 65 -19.40 -13.88 21.02
C THR A 65 -20.29 -13.75 19.79
N THR A 66 -21.60 -13.78 20.00
CA THR A 66 -22.58 -13.56 18.94
C THR A 66 -23.14 -12.15 19.05
N SER A 67 -23.03 -11.38 17.97
CA SER A 67 -23.58 -10.03 17.91
C SER A 67 -24.23 -9.75 16.55
N ILE A 68 -25.14 -8.79 16.52
CA ILE A 68 -25.73 -8.31 15.26
C ILE A 68 -24.84 -7.16 14.79
N LYS A 69 -24.22 -7.31 13.62
CA LYS A 69 -23.35 -6.31 13.02
C LYS A 69 -24.04 -5.67 11.81
N ASP A 70 -23.88 -4.36 11.67
CA ASP A 70 -24.24 -3.63 10.46
C ASP A 70 -23.13 -3.85 9.41
N THR A 71 -23.49 -4.43 8.28
CA THR A 71 -22.52 -4.83 7.24
C THR A 71 -23.16 -4.86 5.84
N THR A 72 -22.45 -5.38 4.85
CA THR A 72 -22.99 -5.64 3.51
C THR A 72 -23.13 -7.14 3.25
N VAL A 73 -24.01 -7.52 2.33
CA VAL A 73 -24.18 -8.92 1.91
C VAL A 73 -22.83 -9.52 1.48
N GLY A 74 -22.02 -8.77 0.74
CA GLY A 74 -20.72 -9.24 0.26
C GLY A 74 -19.67 -9.38 1.35
N ARG A 75 -19.63 -8.48 2.35
CA ARG A 75 -18.76 -8.62 3.54
C ARG A 75 -19.16 -9.83 4.39
N ALA A 76 -20.46 -10.09 4.52
CA ALA A 76 -20.95 -11.30 5.20
C ALA A 76 -20.58 -12.59 4.45
N LEU A 77 -20.62 -12.58 3.11
CA LEU A 77 -20.16 -13.71 2.29
C LEU A 77 -18.64 -13.91 2.39
N LEU A 78 -17.86 -12.82 2.47
CA LEU A 78 -16.43 -12.87 2.71
C LEU A 78 -16.10 -13.48 4.08
N TRP A 79 -16.89 -13.19 5.10
CA TRP A 79 -16.69 -13.78 6.43
C TRP A 79 -16.81 -15.31 6.46
N ASN A 80 -17.55 -15.92 5.53
CA ASN A 80 -17.67 -17.39 5.46
C ASN A 80 -16.33 -18.10 5.21
N ILE A 81 -15.37 -17.44 4.58
CA ILE A 81 -14.04 -18.00 4.33
C ILE A 81 -13.01 -17.61 5.39
N VAL A 82 -13.35 -16.67 6.28
CA VAL A 82 -12.41 -16.21 7.30
C VAL A 82 -12.26 -17.29 8.36
N PRO A 83 -11.03 -17.72 8.69
CA PRO A 83 -10.81 -18.71 9.74
C PRO A 83 -11.23 -18.17 11.12
N GLN A 84 -11.62 -19.09 12.00
CA GLN A 84 -11.95 -18.77 13.39
C GLN A 84 -10.73 -18.16 14.09
N GLY A 85 -10.91 -17.16 14.96
CA GLY A 85 -9.82 -16.45 15.66
C GLY A 85 -9.53 -15.04 15.14
N LEU A 86 -10.11 -14.65 14.01
CA LEU A 86 -10.04 -13.28 13.49
C LEU A 86 -11.33 -12.52 13.83
N PRO A 87 -11.26 -11.21 14.15
CA PRO A 87 -12.44 -10.38 14.41
C PRO A 87 -13.10 -9.95 13.09
N PHE A 88 -14.43 -9.84 13.07
CA PHE A 88 -15.23 -9.46 11.90
C PHE A 88 -14.93 -8.04 11.42
N ASP A 89 -14.52 -7.16 12.32
CA ASP A 89 -14.14 -5.79 11.97
C ASP A 89 -13.04 -5.73 10.91
N THR A 90 -12.17 -6.75 10.87
CA THR A 90 -11.09 -6.83 9.87
C THR A 90 -11.59 -6.93 8.44
N VAL A 91 -12.79 -7.51 8.24
CA VAL A 91 -13.46 -7.64 6.94
C VAL A 91 -14.62 -6.65 6.77
N ASN A 92 -15.03 -5.94 7.82
CA ASN A 92 -16.14 -4.99 7.74
C ASN A 92 -15.73 -3.61 7.18
N ARG A 93 -14.94 -3.63 6.11
CA ARG A 93 -14.41 -2.44 5.42
C ARG A 93 -14.21 -2.75 3.95
N ASP A 94 -13.95 -1.72 3.16
CA ASP A 94 -13.66 -1.90 1.75
C ASP A 94 -12.30 -2.58 1.59
N MET A 95 -12.30 -3.76 0.99
CA MET A 95 -11.12 -4.63 0.88
C MET A 95 -10.19 -4.16 -0.24
N LYS A 96 -9.52 -3.03 -0.02
CA LYS A 96 -8.41 -2.54 -0.87
C LYS A 96 -7.18 -3.44 -0.72
N LYS A 97 -6.21 -3.33 -1.65
CA LYS A 97 -4.97 -4.13 -1.65
C LYS A 97 -4.26 -4.16 -0.28
N LYS A 98 -4.13 -3.00 0.38
CA LYS A 98 -3.50 -2.90 1.71
C LYS A 98 -4.33 -3.62 2.78
N ALA A 99 -5.65 -3.45 2.78
CA ALA A 99 -6.54 -4.12 3.73
C ALA A 99 -6.49 -5.64 3.59
N VAL A 100 -6.45 -6.17 2.36
CA VAL A 100 -6.29 -7.62 2.11
C VAL A 100 -4.92 -8.11 2.60
N SER A 101 -3.85 -7.34 2.34
CA SER A 101 -2.50 -7.67 2.83
C SER A 101 -2.44 -7.72 4.36
N ASN A 102 -3.08 -6.76 5.03
CA ASN A 102 -3.14 -6.70 6.49
C ASN A 102 -3.98 -7.84 7.06
N LEU A 103 -5.06 -8.23 6.38
CA LEU A 103 -5.89 -9.37 6.78
C LEU A 103 -5.11 -10.70 6.73
N ILE A 104 -4.30 -10.91 5.67
CA ILE A 104 -3.42 -12.09 5.58
C ILE A 104 -2.32 -12.05 6.64
N ASN A 105 -1.71 -10.88 6.87
CA ASN A 105 -0.71 -10.73 7.93
C ASN A 105 -1.31 -11.07 9.30
N LEU A 106 -2.49 -10.53 9.62
CA LEU A 106 -3.18 -10.82 10.88
C LEU A 106 -3.51 -12.31 11.03
N CYS A 107 -3.97 -12.95 9.95
CA CYS A 107 -4.21 -14.41 9.92
C CYS A 107 -2.92 -15.17 10.24
N TYR A 108 -1.80 -14.79 9.63
CA TYR A 108 -0.51 -15.41 9.86
C TYR A 108 -0.04 -15.27 11.30
N ARG A 109 -0.20 -14.08 11.89
CA ARG A 109 0.22 -13.82 13.27
C ARG A 109 -0.62 -14.56 14.30
N LYS A 110 -1.94 -14.62 14.14
CA LYS A 110 -2.84 -15.24 15.13
C LYS A 110 -3.00 -16.75 14.95
N LEU A 111 -3.05 -17.23 13.71
CA LEU A 111 -3.44 -18.63 13.39
C LEU A 111 -2.28 -19.45 12.81
N GLY A 112 -1.17 -18.79 12.45
CA GLY A 112 0.01 -19.43 11.92
C GLY A 112 -0.09 -19.78 10.43
N LEU A 113 0.88 -20.57 9.96
CA LEU A 113 1.13 -20.78 8.53
C LEU A 113 0.01 -21.58 7.84
N LYS A 114 -0.43 -22.70 8.42
CA LYS A 114 -1.34 -23.64 7.77
C LYS A 114 -2.68 -22.98 7.43
N ASP A 115 -3.31 -22.33 8.40
CA ASP A 115 -4.61 -21.68 8.21
C ASP A 115 -4.50 -20.50 7.27
N THR A 116 -3.38 -19.77 7.30
CA THR A 116 -3.11 -18.67 6.38
C THR A 116 -3.00 -19.13 4.92
N VAL A 117 -2.36 -20.27 4.65
CA VAL A 117 -2.26 -20.81 3.29
C VAL A 117 -3.65 -21.21 2.77
N ILE A 118 -4.43 -21.93 3.58
CA ILE A 118 -5.80 -22.33 3.22
C ILE A 118 -6.67 -21.08 2.97
N PHE A 119 -6.55 -20.09 3.84
CA PHE A 119 -7.29 -18.84 3.74
C PHE A 119 -6.89 -18.02 2.51
N ALA A 120 -5.59 -17.96 2.17
CA ALA A 120 -5.11 -17.28 0.97
C ALA A 120 -5.66 -17.93 -0.32
N ASP A 121 -5.73 -19.27 -0.36
CA ASP A 121 -6.36 -19.99 -1.47
C ASP A 121 -7.86 -19.67 -1.57
N GLN A 122 -8.58 -19.67 -0.45
CA GLN A 122 -10.01 -19.33 -0.43
C GLN A 122 -10.26 -17.88 -0.86
N LEU A 123 -9.43 -16.93 -0.42
CA LEU A 123 -9.46 -15.54 -0.87
C LEU A 123 -9.23 -15.43 -2.38
N MET A 124 -8.27 -16.20 -2.91
CA MET A 124 -8.01 -16.25 -4.35
C MET A 124 -9.22 -16.77 -5.13
N TYR A 125 -9.77 -17.93 -4.75
CA TYR A 125 -10.92 -18.51 -5.44
C TYR A 125 -12.14 -17.59 -5.39
N MET A 126 -12.41 -17.01 -4.23
CA MET A 126 -13.53 -16.10 -4.07
C MET A 126 -13.33 -14.80 -4.85
N GLY A 127 -12.14 -14.21 -4.77
CA GLY A 127 -11.79 -13.01 -5.53
C GLY A 127 -11.97 -13.20 -7.03
N PHE A 128 -11.50 -14.33 -7.59
CA PHE A 128 -11.73 -14.65 -9.00
C PHE A 128 -13.21 -14.83 -9.34
N SER A 129 -13.94 -15.62 -8.55
CA SER A 129 -15.36 -15.88 -8.79
C SER A 129 -16.19 -14.60 -8.82
N TYR A 130 -15.98 -13.71 -7.85
CA TYR A 130 -16.68 -12.43 -7.79
C TYR A 130 -16.15 -11.41 -8.79
N SER A 131 -14.86 -11.45 -9.17
CA SER A 131 -14.34 -10.61 -10.25
C SER A 131 -15.01 -10.96 -11.59
N THR A 132 -15.23 -12.24 -11.89
CA THR A 132 -15.95 -12.65 -13.11
C THR A 132 -17.42 -12.22 -13.05
N ARG A 133 -18.08 -12.38 -11.90
CA ARG A 133 -19.49 -11.97 -11.72
C ARG A 133 -19.68 -10.45 -11.76
N ALA A 134 -18.71 -9.69 -11.27
CA ALA A 134 -18.71 -8.24 -11.36
C ALA A 134 -18.67 -7.77 -12.82
N SER A 135 -18.08 -8.58 -13.72
CA SER A 135 -18.01 -8.31 -15.15
C SER A 135 -17.51 -6.89 -15.44
N VAL A 136 -16.53 -6.44 -14.65
CA VAL A 136 -15.92 -5.12 -14.80
C VAL A 136 -15.23 -5.08 -16.16
N SER A 137 -15.71 -4.19 -17.02
CA SER A 137 -15.17 -3.93 -18.34
C SER A 137 -14.55 -2.54 -18.39
N PHE A 138 -13.69 -2.31 -19.37
CA PHE A 138 -13.04 -1.02 -19.58
C PHE A 138 -13.43 -0.51 -20.97
N GLY A 139 -14.23 0.56 -20.98
CA GLY A 139 -14.67 1.27 -22.18
C GLY A 139 -14.00 2.63 -22.35
N LEU A 140 -14.13 3.20 -23.55
CA LEU A 140 -13.68 4.56 -23.83
C LEU A 140 -14.48 5.59 -23.02
N GLU A 141 -15.78 5.33 -22.81
CA GLU A 141 -16.68 6.21 -22.08
C GLU A 141 -16.34 6.31 -20.59
N ASP A 142 -15.75 5.26 -20.03
CA ASP A 142 -15.34 5.24 -18.61
C ASP A 142 -14.23 6.27 -18.31
N MET A 143 -13.49 6.74 -19.32
CA MET A 143 -12.40 7.71 -19.17
C MET A 143 -12.91 9.15 -19.20
N VAL A 144 -13.69 9.57 -18.21
CA VAL A 144 -14.38 10.88 -18.21
C VAL A 144 -13.38 12.04 -18.19
N ILE A 145 -13.48 12.93 -19.19
CA ILE A 145 -12.70 14.17 -19.26
C ILE A 145 -13.44 15.25 -18.46
N PRO A 146 -12.77 15.97 -17.54
CA PRO A 146 -13.41 17.07 -16.80
C PRO A 146 -13.77 18.21 -17.75
N GLU A 147 -14.95 18.81 -17.55
CA GLU A 147 -15.42 19.95 -18.37
C GLU A 147 -14.61 21.21 -18.05
N GLU A 148 -14.09 21.27 -16.82
CA GLU A 148 -13.21 22.30 -16.29
C GLU A 148 -11.83 22.32 -16.98
N LYS A 149 -11.48 21.28 -17.77
CA LYS A 149 -10.18 21.22 -18.45
C LYS A 149 -9.95 22.41 -19.38
N ALA A 150 -10.92 22.72 -20.25
CA ALA A 150 -10.79 23.80 -21.23
C ALA A 150 -10.59 25.18 -20.58
N PRO A 151 -11.39 25.60 -19.57
CA PRO A 151 -11.16 26.89 -18.92
C PRO A 151 -9.86 26.93 -18.11
N ILE A 152 -9.43 25.83 -17.47
CA ILE A 152 -8.15 25.77 -16.76
C ILE A 152 -6.97 25.96 -17.72
N LEU A 153 -7.02 25.31 -18.90
CA LEU A 153 -5.99 25.48 -19.92
C LEU A 153 -5.96 26.91 -20.48
N ALA A 154 -7.12 27.50 -20.77
CA ALA A 154 -7.20 28.87 -21.28
C ALA A 154 -6.63 29.90 -20.28
N ALA A 155 -6.89 29.72 -18.98
CA ALA A 155 -6.31 30.56 -17.93
C ALA A 155 -4.78 30.44 -17.88
N ALA A 156 -4.25 29.21 -17.96
CA ALA A 156 -2.81 28.97 -17.96
C ALA A 156 -2.11 29.55 -19.21
N GLU A 157 -2.74 29.44 -20.39
CA GLU A 157 -2.22 30.03 -21.63
C GLU A 157 -2.16 31.56 -21.56
N GLU A 158 -3.16 32.19 -20.93
CA GLU A 158 -3.16 33.63 -20.69
C GLU A 158 -2.05 34.05 -19.72
N GLU A 159 -1.89 33.35 -18.59
CA GLU A 159 -0.80 33.61 -17.64
C GLU A 159 0.58 33.48 -18.32
N VAL A 160 0.78 32.48 -19.18
CA VAL A 160 2.02 32.33 -19.95
C VAL A 160 2.23 33.49 -20.92
N ARG A 161 1.16 33.99 -21.56
CA ARG A 161 1.22 35.16 -22.45
C ARG A 161 1.65 36.42 -21.70
N GLU A 162 1.10 36.66 -20.52
CA GLU A 162 1.49 37.80 -19.68
C GLU A 162 2.99 37.75 -19.30
N ILE A 163 3.51 36.56 -18.98
CA ILE A 163 4.95 36.38 -18.69
C ILE A 163 5.82 36.61 -19.93
N GLU A 164 5.35 36.21 -21.12
CA GLU A 164 6.05 36.45 -22.38
C GLU A 164 6.07 37.95 -22.76
N GLU A 165 4.99 38.69 -22.48
CA GLU A 165 4.94 40.14 -22.64
C GLU A 165 5.89 40.87 -21.68
N GLN A 166 5.96 40.41 -20.41
CA GLN A 166 6.94 40.93 -19.44
C GLN A 166 8.38 40.68 -19.89
N TYR A 167 8.66 39.51 -20.47
CA TYR A 167 9.98 39.19 -21.02
C TYR A 167 10.32 40.08 -22.22
N THR A 168 9.38 40.27 -23.13
CA THR A 168 9.54 41.15 -24.29
C THR A 168 9.77 42.61 -23.88
N SER A 169 9.15 43.04 -22.77
CA SER A 169 9.33 44.36 -22.16
C SER A 169 10.61 44.51 -21.34
N GLY A 170 11.42 43.44 -21.20
CA GLY A 170 12.67 43.44 -20.44
C GLY A 170 12.51 43.45 -18.92
N LEU A 171 11.31 43.15 -18.41
CA LEU A 171 11.02 43.15 -16.96
C LEU A 171 11.51 41.88 -16.25
N VAL A 172 11.66 40.78 -16.98
CA VAL A 172 12.11 39.47 -16.44
C VAL A 172 13.26 38.91 -17.26
N THR A 173 14.13 38.15 -16.60
CA THR A 173 15.22 37.44 -17.29
C THR A 173 14.74 36.14 -17.95
N PHE A 174 15.53 35.60 -18.87
CA PHE A 174 15.20 34.33 -19.55
C PHE A 174 15.04 33.15 -18.56
N GLY A 175 15.91 33.05 -17.56
CA GLY A 175 15.84 31.98 -16.56
C GLY A 175 14.60 32.08 -15.68
N GLU A 176 14.23 33.29 -15.26
CA GLU A 176 13.00 33.52 -14.50
C GLU A 176 11.74 33.24 -15.32
N ARG A 177 11.72 33.64 -16.60
CA ARG A 177 10.65 33.31 -17.55
C ARG A 177 10.46 31.79 -17.63
N TYR A 178 11.55 31.06 -17.89
CA TYR A 178 11.52 29.61 -18.04
C TYR A 178 11.00 28.90 -16.79
N ASN A 179 11.49 29.27 -15.60
CA ASN A 179 11.03 28.67 -14.34
C ASN A 179 9.56 29.00 -14.06
N LYS A 180 9.12 30.26 -14.27
CA LYS A 180 7.71 30.65 -14.08
C LYS A 180 6.78 29.89 -15.02
N VAL A 181 7.14 29.73 -16.29
CA VAL A 181 6.33 28.97 -17.26
C VAL A 181 6.20 27.50 -16.83
N ILE A 182 7.27 26.88 -16.34
CA ILE A 182 7.24 25.52 -15.82
C ILE A 182 6.32 25.41 -14.60
N ASP A 183 6.42 26.34 -13.66
CA ASP A 183 5.59 26.34 -12.45
C ASP A 183 4.10 26.50 -12.78
N ILE A 184 3.75 27.40 -13.71
CA ILE A 184 2.37 27.58 -14.19
C ILE A 184 1.84 26.27 -14.75
N TRP A 185 2.58 25.61 -15.64
CA TRP A 185 2.13 24.35 -16.24
C TRP A 185 2.09 23.18 -15.26
N SER A 186 3.02 23.12 -14.31
CA SER A 186 3.02 22.13 -13.23
C SER A 186 1.75 22.26 -12.36
N ARG A 187 1.45 23.48 -11.91
CA ARG A 187 0.25 23.79 -11.13
C ARG A 187 -1.03 23.47 -11.90
N THR A 188 -1.08 23.85 -13.18
CA THR A 188 -2.23 23.62 -14.07
C THR A 188 -2.50 22.11 -14.24
N ASN A 189 -1.44 21.32 -14.44
CA ASN A 189 -1.55 19.88 -14.56
C ASN A 189 -2.12 19.23 -13.28
N ASP A 190 -1.72 19.71 -12.10
CA ASP A 190 -2.25 19.22 -10.84
C ASP A 190 -3.71 19.65 -10.59
N GLN A 191 -4.10 20.85 -11.03
CA GLN A 191 -5.50 21.29 -10.98
C GLN A 191 -6.41 20.40 -11.86
N ILE A 192 -6.01 20.14 -13.10
CA ILE A 192 -6.74 19.25 -14.02
C ILE A 192 -6.83 17.83 -13.43
N ALA A 193 -5.75 17.35 -12.82
CA ALA A 193 -5.72 16.04 -12.18
C ALA A 193 -6.71 15.93 -11.01
N LYS A 194 -6.81 16.97 -10.17
CA LYS A 194 -7.77 17.01 -9.05
C LYS A 194 -9.21 17.05 -9.56
N ALA A 195 -9.52 17.94 -10.51
CA ALA A 195 -10.85 18.05 -11.10
C ALA A 195 -11.30 16.72 -11.73
N MET A 196 -10.40 16.04 -12.46
CA MET A 196 -10.67 14.72 -13.03
C MET A 196 -10.98 13.67 -11.96
N MET A 197 -10.17 13.59 -10.90
CA MET A 197 -10.35 12.59 -9.84
C MET A 197 -11.62 12.83 -9.02
N GLU A 198 -12.00 14.09 -8.78
CA GLU A 198 -13.25 14.43 -8.09
C GLU A 198 -14.48 14.02 -8.91
N LYS A 199 -14.48 14.32 -10.21
CA LYS A 199 -15.56 13.95 -11.13
C LYS A 199 -15.67 12.44 -11.36
N LEU A 200 -14.54 11.74 -11.45
CA LEU A 200 -14.50 10.28 -11.62
C LEU A 200 -14.78 9.53 -10.30
N GLY A 201 -14.45 10.14 -9.17
CA GLY A 201 -14.48 9.49 -7.85
C GLY A 201 -15.84 9.50 -7.18
N THR A 202 -16.77 10.37 -7.60
CA THR A 202 -18.10 10.49 -7.00
C THR A 202 -19.21 10.36 -8.05
N GLU A 203 -20.32 9.77 -7.64
CA GLU A 203 -21.55 9.61 -8.43
C GLU A 203 -22.73 10.02 -7.55
N GLU A 204 -23.71 10.72 -8.13
CA GLU A 204 -24.92 11.13 -7.42
C GLU A 204 -25.98 10.05 -7.55
N VAL A 205 -26.47 9.55 -6.41
CA VAL A 205 -27.48 8.50 -6.32
C VAL A 205 -28.66 9.00 -5.49
N VAL A 206 -29.86 8.56 -5.85
CA VAL A 206 -31.07 8.86 -5.07
C VAL A 206 -31.25 7.83 -3.97
N ASP A 207 -31.23 8.29 -2.73
CA ASP A 207 -31.44 7.48 -1.54
C ASP A 207 -32.88 6.97 -1.45
N ARG A 208 -33.11 6.02 -0.55
CA ARG A 208 -34.45 5.47 -0.25
C ARG A 208 -35.46 6.55 0.14
N ASP A 209 -35.00 7.63 0.77
CA ASP A 209 -35.81 8.76 1.20
C ASP A 209 -36.00 9.84 0.12
N GLY A 210 -35.49 9.62 -1.09
CA GLY A 210 -35.63 10.52 -2.23
C GLY A 210 -34.62 11.67 -2.28
N ASN A 211 -33.63 11.69 -1.38
CA ASN A 211 -32.56 12.69 -1.37
C ASN A 211 -31.41 12.30 -2.31
N THR A 212 -30.81 13.26 -2.99
CA THR A 212 -29.59 13.04 -3.78
C THR A 212 -28.38 13.02 -2.86
N VAL A 213 -27.71 11.88 -2.76
CA VAL A 213 -26.50 11.69 -1.96
C VAL A 213 -25.32 11.35 -2.88
N LYS A 214 -24.15 11.90 -2.54
CA LYS A 214 -22.91 11.59 -3.25
C LYS A 214 -22.32 10.30 -2.70
N MET A 215 -22.07 9.37 -3.61
CA MET A 215 -21.50 8.08 -3.33
C MET A 215 -20.15 7.95 -4.09
N PRO A 216 -19.16 7.18 -3.59
CA PRO A 216 -18.00 6.83 -4.39
C PRO A 216 -18.41 6.12 -5.69
N SER A 217 -17.86 6.51 -6.83
CA SER A 217 -18.30 6.02 -8.14
C SER A 217 -18.07 4.52 -8.31
N PHE A 218 -18.94 3.86 -9.09
CA PHE A 218 -18.73 2.48 -9.58
C PHE A 218 -18.09 2.43 -10.97
N ASN A 219 -17.56 3.54 -11.46
CA ASN A 219 -16.78 3.57 -12.70
C ASN A 219 -15.61 2.56 -12.62
N SER A 220 -15.45 1.76 -13.67
CA SER A 220 -14.46 0.68 -13.74
C SER A 220 -13.03 1.18 -13.56
N VAL A 221 -12.67 2.32 -14.16
CA VAL A 221 -11.33 2.91 -14.09
C VAL A 221 -11.04 3.37 -12.67
N PHE A 222 -12.02 4.05 -12.05
CA PHE A 222 -11.92 4.48 -10.66
C PHE A 222 -11.73 3.29 -9.72
N MET A 223 -12.55 2.25 -9.88
CA MET A 223 -12.47 1.04 -9.07
C MET A 223 -11.10 0.34 -9.16
N MET A 224 -10.52 0.25 -10.36
CA MET A 224 -9.21 -0.40 -10.54
C MET A 224 -8.09 0.35 -9.82
N ALA A 225 -8.12 1.69 -9.81
CA ALA A 225 -7.14 2.50 -9.11
C ALA A 225 -7.40 2.60 -7.60
N ASP A 226 -8.64 2.85 -7.16
CA ASP A 226 -8.95 2.98 -5.72
C ASP A 226 -8.74 1.66 -4.96
N SER A 227 -9.08 0.52 -5.57
CA SER A 227 -8.78 -0.79 -4.99
C SER A 227 -7.27 -1.07 -4.85
N GLY A 228 -6.43 -0.34 -5.60
CA GLY A 228 -5.00 -0.62 -5.73
C GLY A 228 -4.70 -1.90 -6.52
N ALA A 229 -5.69 -2.45 -7.24
CA ALA A 229 -5.53 -3.64 -8.06
C ALA A 229 -4.56 -3.40 -9.22
N ARG A 230 -4.82 -2.34 -10.00
CA ARG A 230 -3.97 -1.91 -11.12
C ARG A 230 -4.33 -0.49 -11.53
N GLY A 231 -3.33 0.31 -11.86
CA GLY A 231 -3.54 1.72 -12.20
C GLY A 231 -3.19 2.61 -11.01
N SER A 232 -2.47 3.69 -11.28
CA SER A 232 -2.28 4.79 -10.31
C SER A 232 -3.07 6.01 -10.78
N ALA A 233 -3.36 6.94 -9.85
CA ALA A 233 -3.96 8.23 -10.19
C ALA A 233 -3.13 8.98 -11.27
N ALA A 234 -1.81 8.83 -11.26
CA ALA A 234 -0.94 9.39 -12.30
C ALA A 234 -1.17 8.77 -13.69
N GLN A 235 -1.47 7.47 -13.78
CA GLN A 235 -1.80 6.81 -15.04
C GLN A 235 -3.19 7.21 -15.55
N ILE A 236 -4.18 7.31 -14.65
CA ILE A 236 -5.52 7.79 -15.01
C ILE A 236 -5.44 9.24 -15.51
N ARG A 237 -4.61 10.08 -14.87
CA ARG A 237 -4.37 11.46 -15.30
C ARG A 237 -3.91 11.55 -16.75
N GLN A 238 -3.05 10.64 -17.20
CA GLN A 238 -2.59 10.63 -18.59
C GLN A 238 -3.67 10.18 -19.58
N LEU A 239 -4.64 9.37 -19.13
CA LEU A 239 -5.73 8.89 -19.97
C LEU A 239 -6.80 9.96 -20.22
N ALA A 240 -7.23 10.67 -19.18
CA ALA A 240 -8.38 11.59 -19.25
C ALA A 240 -8.07 13.06 -18.90
N GLY A 241 -6.94 13.35 -18.25
CA GLY A 241 -6.52 14.71 -17.89
C GLY A 241 -5.72 15.40 -19.01
N MET A 242 -4.50 15.79 -18.68
CA MET A 242 -3.45 16.15 -19.64
C MET A 242 -2.18 15.36 -19.30
N ARG A 243 -1.29 15.17 -20.28
CA ARG A 243 -0.05 14.42 -20.03
C ARG A 243 1.01 15.27 -19.31
N GLY A 244 0.98 16.59 -19.51
CA GLY A 244 1.85 17.54 -18.80
C GLY A 244 3.20 17.77 -19.47
N LEU A 245 4.16 18.21 -18.66
CA LEU A 245 5.52 18.53 -19.07
C LEU A 245 6.34 17.25 -19.31
N MET A 246 7.28 17.31 -20.25
CA MET A 246 8.18 16.20 -20.60
C MET A 246 9.63 16.62 -20.46
N ALA A 247 10.46 15.72 -19.93
CA ALA A 247 11.89 15.93 -19.85
C ALA A 247 12.59 15.54 -21.15
N LYS A 248 13.57 16.36 -21.56
CA LYS A 248 14.54 16.03 -22.60
C LYS A 248 15.57 15.01 -22.06
N PRO A 249 16.36 14.37 -22.94
CA PRO A 249 17.39 13.43 -22.53
C PRO A 249 18.45 14.04 -21.58
N ASP A 250 18.71 15.34 -21.71
CA ASP A 250 19.62 16.11 -20.85
C ASP A 250 19.07 16.37 -19.43
N GLY A 251 17.79 16.09 -19.17
CA GLY A 251 17.11 16.35 -17.90
C GLY A 251 16.41 17.70 -17.83
N SER A 252 16.60 18.59 -18.81
CA SER A 252 15.83 19.84 -18.91
C SER A 252 14.38 19.55 -19.26
N ILE A 253 13.46 20.41 -18.80
CA ILE A 253 12.03 20.27 -19.05
C ILE A 253 11.68 21.05 -20.32
N ILE A 254 10.86 20.46 -21.19
CA ILE A 254 10.34 21.14 -22.36
C ILE A 254 9.23 22.09 -21.91
N GLU A 255 9.38 23.37 -22.21
CA GLU A 255 8.45 24.44 -21.79
C GLU A 255 7.04 24.30 -22.41
N THR A 256 6.93 23.66 -23.57
CA THR A 256 5.64 23.37 -24.21
C THR A 256 5.08 22.03 -23.69
N PRO A 257 4.01 22.05 -22.89
CA PRO A 257 3.42 20.82 -22.36
C PRO A 257 2.60 20.07 -23.42
N ILE A 258 2.28 18.82 -23.12
CA ILE A 258 1.29 18.04 -23.85
C ILE A 258 -0.08 18.24 -23.18
N THR A 259 -0.90 19.10 -23.76
CA THR A 259 -2.27 19.43 -23.31
C THR A 259 -3.29 18.33 -23.62
N ALA A 260 -3.05 17.54 -24.66
CA ALA A 260 -3.89 16.42 -25.04
C ALA A 260 -3.71 15.22 -24.10
N ASN A 261 -4.71 14.34 -24.08
CA ASN A 261 -4.66 13.05 -23.39
C ASN A 261 -4.78 11.88 -24.36
N PHE A 262 -4.65 10.64 -23.86
CA PHE A 262 -4.74 9.46 -24.71
C PHE A 262 -6.16 9.20 -25.25
N ARG A 263 -7.22 9.68 -24.57
CA ARG A 263 -8.60 9.58 -25.06
C ARG A 263 -8.85 10.49 -26.28
N GLU A 264 -8.29 11.70 -26.28
CA GLU A 264 -8.41 12.69 -27.36
C GLU A 264 -7.44 12.40 -28.52
N GLY A 265 -6.30 11.75 -28.23
CA GLY A 265 -5.22 11.53 -29.17
C GLY A 265 -4.20 12.67 -29.16
N LEU A 266 -2.96 12.37 -29.58
CA LEU A 266 -1.86 13.33 -29.58
C LEU A 266 -1.55 13.80 -31.00
N SER A 267 -1.18 15.08 -31.16
CA SER A 267 -0.64 15.57 -32.41
C SER A 267 0.75 14.97 -32.70
N VAL A 268 1.21 15.05 -33.96
CA VAL A 268 2.53 14.52 -34.37
C VAL A 268 3.65 15.11 -33.52
N LEU A 269 3.61 16.42 -33.23
CA LEU A 269 4.62 17.10 -32.43
C LEU A 269 4.58 16.67 -30.96
N GLN A 270 3.39 16.59 -30.37
CA GLN A 270 3.22 16.13 -28.98
C GLN A 270 3.66 14.68 -28.80
N TYR A 271 3.34 13.82 -29.77
CA TYR A 271 3.79 12.44 -29.76
C TYR A 271 5.32 12.35 -29.90
N PHE A 272 5.92 13.13 -30.81
CA PHE A 272 7.37 13.21 -30.96
C PHE A 272 8.07 13.63 -29.67
N ILE A 273 7.57 14.67 -28.98
CA ILE A 273 8.08 15.11 -27.68
C ILE A 273 8.00 13.98 -26.65
N SER A 274 6.89 13.24 -26.60
CA SER A 274 6.72 12.11 -25.69
C SER A 274 7.72 10.98 -25.92
N THR A 275 8.31 10.83 -27.12
CA THR A 275 9.25 9.73 -27.41
C THR A 275 10.55 9.85 -26.63
N HIS A 276 10.99 11.07 -26.30
CA HIS A 276 12.27 11.31 -25.64
C HIS A 276 12.28 10.71 -24.23
N GLY A 277 11.24 11.04 -23.43
CA GLY A 277 11.06 10.48 -22.10
C GLY A 277 10.83 8.97 -22.11
N ALA A 278 10.02 8.47 -23.06
CA ALA A 278 9.74 7.03 -23.16
C ALA A 278 11.01 6.22 -23.51
N ARG A 279 11.80 6.68 -24.48
CA ARG A 279 13.04 6.01 -24.88
C ARG A 279 14.09 6.04 -23.77
N LYS A 280 14.26 7.19 -23.09
CA LYS A 280 15.16 7.31 -21.94
C LYS A 280 14.73 6.36 -20.81
N GLY A 281 13.45 6.34 -20.45
CA GLY A 281 12.94 5.44 -19.42
C GLY A 281 13.17 3.95 -19.73
N LEU A 282 12.97 3.54 -20.99
CA LEU A 282 13.26 2.16 -21.43
C LEU A 282 14.75 1.83 -21.37
N ALA A 283 15.61 2.74 -21.85
CA ALA A 283 17.06 2.57 -21.82
C ALA A 283 17.59 2.53 -20.37
N ASP A 284 17.12 3.44 -19.51
CA ASP A 284 17.49 3.49 -18.10
C ASP A 284 17.07 2.20 -17.39
N THR A 285 15.88 1.67 -17.68
CA THR A 285 15.41 0.39 -17.10
C THR A 285 16.30 -0.79 -17.52
N ALA A 286 16.70 -0.83 -18.80
CA ALA A 286 17.63 -1.86 -19.28
C ALA A 286 19.01 -1.75 -18.61
N LEU A 287 19.53 -0.54 -18.43
CA LEU A 287 20.79 -0.32 -17.72
C LEU A 287 20.69 -0.66 -16.22
N LYS A 288 19.58 -0.31 -15.57
CA LYS A 288 19.30 -0.63 -14.15
C LYS A 288 19.32 -2.13 -13.89
N THR A 289 18.78 -2.92 -14.81
CA THR A 289 18.73 -4.39 -14.68
C THR A 289 20.14 -4.97 -14.51
N ALA A 290 21.11 -4.48 -15.27
CA ALA A 290 22.50 -4.91 -15.17
C ALA A 290 23.15 -4.46 -13.84
N ASN A 291 22.93 -3.22 -13.43
CA ASN A 291 23.52 -2.67 -12.20
C ASN A 291 22.97 -3.34 -10.93
N SER A 292 21.66 -3.63 -10.88
CA SER A 292 21.04 -4.31 -9.74
C SER A 292 21.61 -5.72 -9.55
N GLY A 293 21.77 -6.48 -10.64
CA GLY A 293 22.40 -7.80 -10.61
C GLY A 293 23.87 -7.71 -10.18
N TYR A 294 24.59 -6.71 -10.66
CA TYR A 294 25.98 -6.47 -10.27
C TYR A 294 26.14 -6.15 -8.77
N LEU A 295 25.28 -5.27 -8.24
CA LEU A 295 25.27 -4.92 -6.81
C LEU A 295 24.97 -6.15 -5.96
N THR A 296 23.93 -6.90 -6.31
CA THR A 296 23.55 -8.14 -5.60
C THR A 296 24.72 -9.11 -5.57
N ARG A 297 25.39 -9.32 -6.71
CA ARG A 297 26.56 -10.19 -6.79
C ARG A 297 27.69 -9.73 -5.87
N ARG A 298 28.05 -8.43 -5.89
CA ARG A 298 29.08 -7.89 -5.00
C ARG A 298 28.74 -8.05 -3.53
N LEU A 299 27.47 -7.86 -3.15
CA LEU A 299 27.02 -8.06 -1.79
C LEU A 299 27.16 -9.54 -1.38
N VAL A 300 26.72 -10.46 -2.24
CA VAL A 300 26.86 -11.91 -2.00
C VAL A 300 28.33 -12.31 -1.89
N ASP A 301 29.21 -11.81 -2.77
CA ASP A 301 30.65 -12.12 -2.74
C ASP A 301 31.30 -11.72 -1.39
N VAL A 302 30.81 -10.67 -0.73
CA VAL A 302 31.30 -10.21 0.58
C VAL A 302 30.66 -10.95 1.76
N SER A 303 29.38 -11.32 1.64
CA SER A 303 28.60 -11.88 2.77
C SER A 303 28.36 -13.39 2.69
N GLN A 304 28.79 -14.09 1.63
CA GLN A 304 28.48 -15.51 1.42
C GLN A 304 28.88 -16.43 2.58
N ASP A 305 29.96 -16.11 3.30
CA ASP A 305 30.50 -16.92 4.39
C ASP A 305 29.81 -16.62 5.74
N LEU A 306 28.85 -15.67 5.78
CA LEU A 306 28.14 -15.30 6.99
C LEU A 306 26.94 -16.24 7.24
N VAL A 307 27.10 -17.13 8.21
CA VAL A 307 26.11 -18.15 8.62
C VAL A 307 25.79 -17.97 10.11
N ILE A 308 24.58 -18.37 10.52
CA ILE A 308 24.24 -18.46 11.94
C ILE A 308 24.96 -19.64 12.58
N MET A 309 25.82 -19.34 13.56
CA MET A 309 26.64 -20.30 14.30
C MET A 309 26.37 -20.12 15.80
N GLY A 310 25.85 -21.16 16.44
CA GLY A 310 25.48 -21.14 17.86
C GLY A 310 24.25 -20.29 18.21
N GLU A 311 23.68 -20.57 19.38
CA GLU A 311 22.46 -19.88 19.83
C GLU A 311 22.75 -18.50 20.43
N ASP A 312 23.76 -18.38 21.30
CA ASP A 312 24.09 -17.15 22.01
C ASP A 312 25.61 -17.01 22.20
N CYS A 313 26.14 -15.81 21.94
CA CYS A 313 27.54 -15.47 22.21
C CYS A 313 27.76 -14.85 23.60
N GLY A 314 26.71 -14.62 24.38
CA GLY A 314 26.77 -14.07 25.73
C GLY A 314 27.12 -12.58 25.84
N THR A 315 27.29 -11.88 24.70
CA THR A 315 27.59 -10.44 24.71
C THR A 315 26.42 -9.60 25.25
N GLU A 316 26.72 -8.64 26.12
CA GLU A 316 25.78 -7.61 26.57
C GLU A 316 25.85 -6.33 25.71
N ASN A 317 26.76 -6.32 24.73
CA ASN A 317 26.93 -5.18 23.83
C ASN A 317 25.83 -5.16 22.76
N GLY A 318 25.26 -3.98 22.55
CA GLY A 318 24.21 -3.76 21.57
C GLY A 318 24.30 -2.38 20.93
N LEU A 319 23.30 -2.08 20.11
CA LEU A 319 23.09 -0.75 19.53
C LEU A 319 21.86 -0.12 20.16
N THR A 320 21.95 1.15 20.54
CA THR A 320 20.80 1.93 20.96
C THR A 320 19.99 2.33 19.73
N ILE A 321 18.75 1.84 19.65
CA ILE A 321 17.80 2.19 18.60
C ILE A 321 16.76 3.15 19.19
N ALA A 322 16.48 4.23 18.47
CA ALA A 322 15.46 5.23 18.78
C ALA A 322 14.57 5.45 17.55
N SER A 323 13.42 6.09 17.74
CA SER A 323 12.57 6.55 16.62
C SER A 323 13.35 7.48 15.68
N LEU A 324 13.16 7.34 14.37
CA LEU A 324 13.79 8.22 13.39
C LEU A 324 12.91 9.45 13.16
N ILE A 325 13.40 10.62 13.56
CA ILE A 325 12.70 11.90 13.42
C ILE A 325 13.43 12.74 12.37
N GLU A 326 12.74 13.06 11.27
CA GLU A 326 13.25 13.99 10.26
C GLU A 326 12.27 15.16 10.10
N GLY A 327 12.78 16.39 10.20
CA GLY A 327 11.96 17.59 9.95
C GLY A 327 10.79 17.84 10.92
N GLY A 328 10.73 17.11 12.05
CA GLY A 328 9.66 17.22 13.04
C GLY A 328 8.58 16.13 12.94
N ASP A 329 8.61 15.31 11.88
CA ASP A 329 7.75 14.14 11.74
C ASP A 329 8.52 12.86 12.07
N VAL A 330 7.84 11.91 12.72
CA VAL A 330 8.39 10.56 12.96
C VAL A 330 8.29 9.78 11.65
N VAL A 331 9.43 9.54 11.01
CA VAL A 331 9.51 8.79 9.74
C VAL A 331 9.37 7.29 9.98
N GLU A 332 10.08 6.77 10.99
CA GLU A 332 9.98 5.38 11.43
C GLU A 332 9.84 5.33 12.96
N PRO A 333 8.74 4.77 13.49
CA PRO A 333 8.55 4.63 14.92
C PRO A 333 9.49 3.57 15.50
N LEU A 334 9.80 3.68 16.79
CA LEU A 334 10.64 2.71 17.50
C LEU A 334 10.11 1.28 17.35
N SER A 335 8.79 1.10 17.45
CA SER A 335 8.06 -0.16 17.35
C SER A 335 8.44 -0.97 16.10
N GLU A 336 8.43 -0.33 14.93
CA GLU A 336 8.79 -0.98 13.67
C GLU A 336 10.29 -1.32 13.59
N ARG A 337 11.17 -0.47 14.16
CA ARG A 337 12.62 -0.66 14.08
C ARG A 337 13.15 -1.77 15.00
N VAL A 338 12.48 -1.99 16.13
CA VAL A 338 12.88 -2.98 17.14
C VAL A 338 12.19 -4.34 17.00
N LEU A 339 11.09 -4.43 16.23
CA LEU A 339 10.36 -5.67 16.00
C LEU A 339 11.30 -6.79 15.51
N GLY A 340 11.24 -7.94 16.17
CA GLY A 340 12.04 -9.13 15.86
C GLY A 340 13.49 -9.06 16.34
N ARG A 341 13.91 -7.99 17.03
CA ARG A 341 15.22 -7.89 17.66
C ARG A 341 15.18 -8.37 19.11
N ILE A 342 16.35 -8.67 19.66
CA ILE A 342 16.50 -9.11 21.05
C ILE A 342 17.10 -7.99 21.89
N VAL A 343 16.52 -7.77 23.07
CA VAL A 343 16.98 -6.75 24.02
C VAL A 343 18.34 -7.12 24.59
N ALA A 344 19.28 -6.16 24.59
CA ALA A 344 20.65 -6.38 25.06
C ALA A 344 20.80 -6.14 26.57
N ARG A 345 20.05 -5.18 27.13
CA ARG A 345 20.03 -4.84 28.57
C ARG A 345 18.62 -4.57 29.03
N ASP A 346 18.37 -4.83 30.31
CA ASP A 346 17.08 -4.57 30.96
C ASP A 346 16.61 -3.14 30.68
N VAL A 347 15.37 -3.03 30.22
CA VAL A 347 14.72 -1.74 29.99
C VAL A 347 13.97 -1.38 31.26
N LEU A 348 14.40 -0.29 31.90
CA LEU A 348 13.80 0.23 33.13
C LEU A 348 12.71 1.25 32.80
N GLN A 349 11.72 1.35 33.69
CA GLN A 349 10.71 2.40 33.59
C GLN A 349 11.35 3.78 33.86
N PRO A 350 10.96 4.83 33.11
CA PRO A 350 11.33 6.20 33.48
C PRO A 350 10.89 6.46 34.93
N ASP A 351 11.83 6.89 35.78
CA ASP A 351 11.62 7.20 37.19
C ASP A 351 11.42 6.01 38.17
N SER A 352 11.67 4.76 37.75
CA SER A 352 11.62 3.59 38.65
C SER A 352 12.67 2.53 38.33
N ASP A 353 13.19 1.84 39.36
CA ASP A 353 14.04 0.64 39.22
C ASP A 353 13.25 -0.62 38.80
N LYS A 354 11.98 -0.46 38.39
CA LYS A 354 11.18 -1.57 37.88
C LYS A 354 11.60 -1.91 36.45
N ILE A 355 12.03 -3.16 36.25
CA ILE A 355 12.33 -3.74 34.94
C ILE A 355 11.01 -3.93 34.18
N LEU A 356 10.92 -3.30 33.00
CA LEU A 356 9.79 -3.46 32.07
C LEU A 356 10.02 -4.62 31.11
N ILE A 357 11.25 -4.74 30.59
CA ILE A 357 11.64 -5.80 29.66
C ILE A 357 13.01 -6.33 30.09
N GLU A 358 13.08 -7.63 30.32
CA GLU A 358 14.32 -8.32 30.68
C GLU A 358 15.25 -8.45 29.46
N ALA A 359 16.56 -8.41 29.71
CA ALA A 359 17.59 -8.69 28.73
C ALA A 359 17.41 -10.11 28.13
N GLY A 360 17.67 -10.26 26.84
CA GLY A 360 17.47 -11.51 26.12
C GLY A 360 16.04 -11.75 25.63
N THR A 361 15.09 -10.87 25.93
CA THR A 361 13.72 -10.96 25.43
C THR A 361 13.67 -10.65 23.92
N LEU A 362 13.04 -11.54 23.15
CA LEU A 362 12.72 -11.31 21.73
C LEU A 362 11.48 -10.43 21.63
N LEU A 363 11.62 -9.29 20.96
CA LEU A 363 10.52 -8.34 20.76
C LEU A 363 9.59 -8.86 19.64
N ASP A 364 8.43 -9.34 20.03
CA ASP A 364 7.34 -9.71 19.12
C ASP A 364 6.30 -8.58 19.02
N GLU A 365 5.23 -8.82 18.27
CA GLU A 365 4.16 -7.85 18.09
C GLU A 365 3.48 -7.43 19.41
N GLN A 366 3.34 -8.35 20.38
CA GLN A 366 2.74 -8.03 21.68
C GLN A 366 3.66 -7.14 22.53
N TRP A 367 4.96 -7.42 22.50
CA TRP A 367 5.96 -6.57 23.14
C TRP A 367 6.02 -5.19 22.50
N VAL A 368 5.86 -5.10 21.18
CA VAL A 368 5.84 -3.83 20.47
C VAL A 368 4.63 -2.97 20.85
N GLU A 369 3.43 -3.56 20.96
CA GLU A 369 2.25 -2.82 21.47
C GLU A 369 2.47 -2.32 22.91
N ARG A 370 3.04 -3.16 23.79
CA ARG A 370 3.40 -2.76 25.15
C ARG A 370 4.45 -1.65 25.20
N LEU A 371 5.43 -1.67 24.29
CA LEU A 371 6.46 -0.64 24.20
C LEU A 371 5.87 0.74 23.88
N GLU A 372 4.88 0.79 22.99
CA GLU A 372 4.16 2.04 22.69
C GLU A 372 3.34 2.52 23.88
N GLU A 373 2.65 1.62 24.59
CA GLU A 373 1.89 1.96 25.81
C GLU A 373 2.79 2.49 26.95
N MET A 374 4.01 1.95 27.06
CA MET A 374 4.99 2.35 28.08
C MET A 374 5.68 3.68 27.77
N GLY A 375 5.59 4.19 26.55
CA GLY A 375 6.22 5.45 26.15
C GLY A 375 7.75 5.44 26.21
N ILE A 376 8.38 4.31 25.82
CA ILE A 376 9.84 4.19 25.79
C ILE A 376 10.39 4.77 24.48
N ASP A 377 11.34 5.71 24.58
CA ASP A 377 11.91 6.39 23.40
C ASP A 377 13.11 5.66 22.76
N GLN A 378 13.86 4.89 23.55
CA GLN A 378 15.07 4.20 23.10
C GLN A 378 15.28 2.87 23.81
N ILE A 379 15.77 1.88 23.07
CA ILE A 379 16.07 0.54 23.57
C ILE A 379 17.43 0.10 23.05
N MET A 380 18.22 -0.54 23.91
CA MET A 380 19.47 -1.18 23.49
C MET A 380 19.18 -2.61 23.04
N VAL A 381 19.38 -2.89 21.76
CA VAL A 381 19.13 -4.20 21.14
C VAL A 381 20.44 -4.83 20.68
N ARG A 382 20.50 -6.17 20.68
CA ARG A 382 21.65 -6.89 20.15
C ARG A 382 21.73 -6.71 18.63
N SER A 383 22.95 -6.76 18.11
CA SER A 383 23.23 -6.54 16.69
C SER A 383 24.26 -7.54 16.20
N PRO A 384 24.19 -7.98 14.93
CA PRO A 384 25.24 -8.77 14.30
C PRO A 384 26.62 -8.10 14.36
N ILE A 385 26.67 -6.75 14.38
CA ILE A 385 27.92 -5.97 14.43
C ILE A 385 28.63 -6.11 15.78
N THR A 386 27.86 -6.25 16.87
CA THR A 386 28.40 -6.34 18.24
C THR A 386 28.52 -7.79 18.71
N CYS A 387 28.38 -8.77 17.81
CA CYS A 387 28.43 -10.19 18.17
C CYS A 387 29.87 -10.62 18.50
N ASP A 388 30.06 -11.25 19.67
CA ASP A 388 31.38 -11.77 20.10
C ASP A 388 31.74 -13.13 19.48
N ASN A 389 30.93 -13.67 18.56
CA ASN A 389 31.27 -14.92 17.90
C ASN A 389 32.39 -14.72 16.87
N HIS A 390 33.44 -15.55 16.89
CA HIS A 390 34.60 -15.40 16.00
C HIS A 390 34.31 -15.74 14.54
N HIS A 391 33.43 -16.72 14.29
CA HIS A 391 33.05 -17.15 12.95
C HIS A 391 31.53 -17.25 12.86
N GLY A 392 30.93 -16.42 12.02
CA GLY A 392 29.47 -16.32 11.89
C GLY A 392 28.83 -15.42 12.95
N VAL A 393 27.51 -15.49 13.04
CA VAL A 393 26.70 -14.68 13.96
C VAL A 393 25.86 -15.61 14.82
N CYS A 394 25.71 -15.34 16.12
CA CYS A 394 24.81 -16.16 16.94
C CYS A 394 23.34 -15.83 16.65
N ALA A 395 22.44 -16.80 16.87
CA ALA A 395 21.01 -16.61 16.62
C ALA A 395 20.42 -15.44 17.43
N THR A 396 20.97 -15.19 18.62
CA THR A 396 20.44 -14.15 19.53
C THR A 396 20.86 -12.73 19.14
N CYS A 397 22.06 -12.53 18.55
CA CYS A 397 22.47 -11.24 18.01
C CYS A 397 21.78 -10.88 16.69
N TYR A 398 21.35 -11.89 15.93
CA TYR A 398 20.58 -11.69 14.70
C TYR A 398 19.09 -11.42 15.00
N GLY A 399 18.48 -12.23 15.87
CA GLY A 399 17.08 -12.11 16.27
C GLY A 399 16.15 -13.05 15.50
N ARG A 400 15.07 -12.49 14.95
CA ARG A 400 13.99 -13.22 14.27
C ARG A 400 14.30 -13.48 12.80
N ASP A 401 13.99 -14.68 12.32
CA ASP A 401 13.84 -14.94 10.88
C ASP A 401 12.58 -14.21 10.39
N LEU A 402 12.78 -13.14 9.62
CA LEU A 402 11.70 -12.33 9.07
C LEU A 402 10.81 -13.08 8.07
N ALA A 403 11.28 -14.20 7.52
CA ALA A 403 10.50 -15.02 6.58
C ALA A 403 9.53 -15.98 7.28
N ARG A 404 9.92 -16.51 8.45
CA ARG A 404 9.12 -17.53 9.18
C ARG A 404 8.56 -17.08 10.52
N GLY A 405 8.96 -15.90 11.01
CA GLY A 405 8.40 -15.31 12.21
C GLY A 405 8.82 -15.97 13.53
N HIS A 406 9.78 -16.89 13.54
CA HIS A 406 10.41 -17.41 14.76
C HIS A 406 11.86 -16.96 14.85
N LYS A 407 12.54 -17.25 15.97
CA LYS A 407 13.99 -17.00 16.11
C LYS A 407 14.76 -17.72 14.99
N VAL A 408 15.80 -17.09 14.48
CA VAL A 408 16.61 -17.65 13.38
C VAL A 408 17.22 -19.00 13.80
N ASN A 409 17.23 -19.98 12.89
CA ASN A 409 17.78 -21.30 13.18
C ASN A 409 19.30 -21.33 12.96
N GLU A 410 19.97 -22.23 13.68
CA GLU A 410 21.39 -22.50 13.43
C GLU A 410 21.62 -23.09 12.03
N GLY A 411 22.67 -22.65 11.36
CA GLY A 411 23.02 -23.08 9.99
C GLY A 411 22.36 -22.27 8.87
N GLU A 412 21.52 -21.27 9.18
CA GLU A 412 20.93 -20.41 8.14
C GLU A 412 21.96 -19.44 7.55
N ALA A 413 22.05 -19.40 6.21
CA ALA A 413 22.97 -18.55 5.45
C ALA A 413 22.45 -17.10 5.34
N VAL A 414 22.41 -16.41 6.47
CA VAL A 414 21.87 -15.04 6.59
C VAL A 414 22.60 -14.02 5.73
N GLY A 415 23.88 -14.22 5.43
CA GLY A 415 24.64 -13.32 4.57
C GLY A 415 24.12 -13.26 3.13
N VAL A 416 23.79 -14.42 2.55
CA VAL A 416 23.22 -14.50 1.19
C VAL A 416 21.81 -13.90 1.16
N ILE A 417 20.99 -14.20 2.17
CA ILE A 417 19.63 -13.66 2.29
C ILE A 417 19.66 -12.13 2.41
N ALA A 418 20.55 -11.58 3.24
CA ALA A 418 20.70 -10.13 3.40
C ALA A 418 21.14 -9.45 2.09
N ALA A 419 22.13 -10.02 1.38
CA ALA A 419 22.60 -9.49 0.12
C ALA A 419 21.49 -9.47 -0.96
N GLN A 420 20.72 -10.54 -1.07
CA GLN A 420 19.59 -10.62 -2.00
C GLN A 420 18.47 -9.64 -1.62
N SER A 421 18.16 -9.52 -0.33
CA SER A 421 17.10 -8.63 0.17
C SER A 421 17.41 -7.16 -0.04
N ILE A 422 18.69 -6.77 -0.12
CA ILE A 422 19.13 -5.41 -0.48
C ILE A 422 19.17 -5.24 -2.01
N GLY A 423 19.67 -6.26 -2.72
CA GLY A 423 19.92 -6.19 -4.15
C GLY A 423 18.67 -6.25 -5.02
N GLU A 424 17.67 -7.05 -4.65
CA GLU A 424 16.42 -7.24 -5.42
C GLU A 424 15.57 -5.95 -5.47
N PRO A 425 15.32 -5.23 -4.36
CA PRO A 425 14.60 -3.95 -4.39
C PRO A 425 15.34 -2.86 -5.15
N GLY A 426 16.67 -2.95 -5.27
CA GLY A 426 17.51 -1.98 -5.97
C GLY A 426 17.10 -1.71 -7.42
N ASN A 427 16.45 -2.67 -8.08
CA ASN A 427 15.92 -2.50 -9.43
C ASN A 427 14.76 -1.48 -9.50
N SER A 428 14.07 -1.25 -8.37
CA SER A 428 12.94 -0.32 -8.26
C SER A 428 13.38 1.12 -7.96
N GLY A 429 14.63 1.34 -7.55
CA GLY A 429 15.18 2.67 -7.24
C GLY A 429 15.51 3.52 -8.48
N SER A 430 15.59 4.84 -8.31
CA SER A 430 16.18 5.75 -9.31
C SER A 430 17.71 5.70 -9.24
N CYS A 431 18.38 5.49 -10.38
CA CYS A 431 19.85 5.33 -10.45
C CYS A 431 20.61 6.68 -10.55
N SER A 432 19.90 7.79 -10.74
CA SER A 432 20.48 9.12 -10.82
C SER A 432 20.57 9.71 -9.42
N THR A 433 21.75 9.61 -8.81
CA THR A 433 22.20 10.55 -7.77
C THR A 433 22.48 11.92 -8.36
#